data_AF-A0A536SK64-F1
#
_entry.id   AF-A0A536SK64-F1
#
_cell.length_a   1.000
_cell.length_b   1.000
_cell.length_c   1.000
_cell.angle_alpha   90.00
_cell.angle_beta   90.00
_cell.angle_gamma   90.00
#
_symmetry.space_group_name_H-M   'P 1'
#
loop_
_entity.id
_entity.type
_entity.pdbx_description
1 polymer ?
#
loop_
_entity_poly.entity_id
_entity_poly.type
_entity_poly.pdbx_seq_one_letter_code
_entity_poly.pdbx_strand_id
1 'polypeptide(L)'
;MGEVQARMEAVLARVMPAAHIAPARLHEAMRYAALGGGKRVRPLLTFAAGEVTRAEHDRLEIAAAAVELIHAYSLAHDDLPC
;
A
#
# COMPACT_ATOMS: atom_id res chain seq x y z
N MET A 1 2.64 -0.25 15.80
CA MET A 1 2.83 -0.99 14.52
C MET A 1 1.54 -1.63 14.03
N GLY A 2 0.82 -2.43 14.83
CA GLY A 2 -0.40 -3.12 14.37
C GLY A 2 -1.51 -2.21 13.83
N GLU A 3 -1.72 -1.03 14.43
CA GLU A 3 -2.75 -0.08 13.96
C GLU A 3 -2.47 0.49 12.57
N VAL A 4 -1.23 0.92 12.31
CA VAL A 4 -0.81 1.41 10.97
C VAL A 4 -0.96 0.30 9.94
N GLN A 5 -0.59 -0.94 10.28
CA GLN A 5 -0.75 -2.07 9.36
C GLN A 5 -2.22 -2.30 8.99
N ALA A 6 -3.11 -2.39 9.98
CA ALA A 6 -4.53 -2.59 9.76
C ALA A 6 -5.17 -1.44 8.97
N ARG A 7 -4.81 -0.19 9.29
CA ARG A 7 -5.24 0.99 8.52
C ARG A 7 -4.77 0.89 7.07
N MET A 8 -3.51 0.54 6.84
CA MET A 8 -2.97 0.45 5.48
C MET A 8 -3.60 -0.67 4.65
N GLU A 9 -3.98 -1.81 5.23
CA GLU A 9 -4.75 -2.82 4.50
C GLU A 9 -6.06 -2.24 3.96
N ALA A 10 -6.80 -1.51 4.79
CA ALA A 10 -8.05 -0.87 4.38
C ALA A 10 -7.84 0.20 3.31
N VAL A 11 -6.83 1.06 3.48
CA VAL A 11 -6.51 2.13 2.52
C VAL A 11 -6.08 1.55 1.17
N LEU A 12 -5.15 0.60 1.16
CA LEU A 12 -4.67 -0.06 -0.07
C LEU A 12 -5.82 -0.77 -0.79
N ALA A 13 -6.65 -1.50 -0.05
CA ALA A 13 -7.81 -2.19 -0.63
C ALA A 13 -8.82 -1.24 -1.27
N ARG A 14 -8.96 -0.02 -0.72
CA ARG A 14 -9.85 1.05 -1.19
C ARG A 14 -9.30 1.76 -2.44
N VAL A 15 -8.00 2.05 -2.49
CA VAL A 15 -7.41 2.82 -3.61
C VAL A 15 -7.11 1.97 -4.84
N MET A 16 -6.99 0.66 -4.69
CA MET A 16 -6.78 -0.25 -5.82
C MET A 16 -8.10 -0.65 -6.51
N PRO A 17 -8.06 -0.89 -7.84
CA PRO A 17 -9.19 -1.45 -8.58
C PRO A 17 -9.73 -2.74 -7.94
N ALA A 18 -11.04 -2.94 -8.02
CA ALA A 18 -11.65 -4.17 -7.51
C ALA A 18 -11.22 -5.39 -8.33
N ALA A 19 -11.06 -6.55 -7.67
CA ALA A 19 -10.61 -7.77 -8.35
C ALA A 19 -11.61 -8.26 -9.43
N HIS A 20 -12.88 -7.91 -9.31
CA HIS A 20 -13.96 -8.39 -10.20
C HIS A 20 -14.24 -7.47 -11.40
N ILE A 21 -13.56 -6.32 -11.52
CA ILE A 21 -13.69 -5.44 -12.69
C ILE A 21 -12.58 -5.73 -13.71
N ALA A 22 -12.90 -5.62 -15.00
CA ALA A 22 -11.94 -5.87 -16.06
C ALA A 22 -10.78 -4.83 -16.03
N PRO A 23 -9.51 -5.24 -16.24
CA PRO A 23 -9.02 -6.61 -16.39
C PRO A 23 -8.83 -7.36 -15.05
N ALA A 24 -9.73 -8.31 -14.75
CA ALA A 24 -9.83 -8.95 -13.44
C ALA A 24 -8.53 -9.65 -12.99
N ARG A 25 -7.89 -10.43 -13.88
CA ARG A 25 -6.66 -11.15 -13.57
C ARG A 25 -5.50 -10.21 -13.19
N LEU A 26 -5.40 -9.05 -13.82
CA LEU A 26 -4.37 -8.06 -13.49
C LEU A 26 -4.65 -7.46 -12.10
N HIS A 27 -5.90 -7.07 -11.84
CA HIS A 27 -6.28 -6.50 -10.54
C HIS A 27 -6.11 -7.50 -9.40
N GLU A 28 -6.43 -8.78 -9.62
CA GLU A 28 -6.18 -9.84 -8.66
C GLU A 28 -4.69 -9.97 -8.35
N ALA A 29 -3.82 -9.99 -9.37
CA ALA A 29 -2.38 -10.05 -9.19
C ALA A 29 -1.82 -8.82 -8.45
N MET A 30 -2.28 -7.61 -8.78
CA MET A 30 -1.89 -6.38 -8.07
C MET A 30 -2.29 -6.44 -6.59
N ARG A 31 -3.53 -6.86 -6.31
CA ARG A 31 -4.04 -6.98 -4.93
C ARG A 31 -3.29 -8.07 -4.17
N TYR A 32 -2.94 -9.18 -4.81
CA TYR A 32 -2.11 -10.23 -4.22
C TYR A 32 -0.72 -9.71 -3.83
N ALA A 33 -0.07 -8.91 -4.69
CA ALA A 33 1.26 -8.37 -4.42
C ALA A 33 1.26 -7.30 -3.31
N ALA A 34 0.18 -6.50 -3.20
CA ALA A 34 0.14 -5.35 -2.30
C ALA A 34 -0.59 -5.60 -0.96
N LEU A 35 -1.55 -6.52 -0.89
CA LEU A 35 -2.35 -6.84 0.31
C LEU A 35 -1.86 -8.13 0.99
N GLY A 36 -2.34 -8.39 2.21
CA GLY A 36 -2.02 -9.63 2.92
C GLY A 36 -0.87 -9.50 3.92
N GLY A 37 -0.60 -8.28 4.39
CA GLY A 37 0.34 -8.01 5.46
C GLY A 37 1.67 -7.42 4.99
N GLY A 38 2.74 -7.69 5.76
CA GLY A 38 4.02 -7.01 5.64
C GLY A 38 4.23 -5.99 6.75
N LYS A 39 5.49 -5.57 6.95
CA LYS A 39 5.86 -4.71 8.08
C LYS A 39 5.28 -3.29 7.96
N ARG A 40 4.93 -2.86 6.73
CA ARG A 40 4.44 -1.51 6.39
C ARG A 40 5.36 -0.39 6.91
N VAL A 41 6.67 -0.61 6.80
CA VAL A 41 7.69 0.33 7.31
C VAL A 41 7.58 1.69 6.61
N ARG A 42 7.35 1.70 5.29
CA ARG A 42 7.25 2.95 4.51
C ARG A 42 6.03 3.78 4.92
N PRO A 43 4.80 3.20 5.00
CA PRO A 43 3.65 3.89 5.60
C PRO A 43 3.91 4.41 7.01
N LEU A 44 4.55 3.62 7.88
CA LEU A 44 4.87 4.04 9.24
C LEU A 44 5.76 5.30 9.25
N LEU A 45 6.76 5.36 8.38
CA LEU A 45 7.61 6.55 8.22
C LEU A 45 6.81 7.74 7.66
N THR A 46 5.89 7.52 6.72
CA THR A 46 5.01 8.58 6.21
C THR A 46 4.14 9.19 7.30
N PHE A 47 3.49 8.36 8.13
CA PHE A 47 2.69 8.85 9.25
C PHE A 47 3.53 9.58 10.30
N ALA A 48 4.71 9.03 10.66
CA ALA A 48 5.61 9.69 11.60
C ALA A 48 6.09 11.07 11.10
N ALA A 49 6.39 11.20 9.80
CA ALA A 49 6.71 12.50 9.19
C ALA A 49 5.50 13.45 9.22
N GLY A 50 4.30 12.92 9.03
CA GLY A 50 3.04 13.66 9.14
C GLY A 50 2.78 14.21 10.54
N GLU A 51 3.09 13.44 11.59
CA GLU A 51 2.96 13.89 12.98
C GLU A 51 3.87 15.09 13.27
N VAL A 52 5.12 15.05 12.80
CA VAL A 52 6.08 16.16 12.95
C VAL A 52 5.62 17.41 12.22
N THR A 53 5.02 17.26 11.04
CA THR A 53 4.60 18.37 10.17
C THR A 53 3.17 18.83 10.41
N ARG A 54 2.41 18.13 11.26
CA ARG A 54 0.96 18.30 11.45
C ARG A 54 0.19 18.22 10.12
N ALA A 55 0.60 17.29 9.26
CA ALA A 55 -0.07 17.06 8.00
C ALA A 55 -1.44 16.41 8.21
N GLU A 56 -2.39 16.76 7.34
CA GLU A 56 -3.74 16.19 7.34
C GLU A 56 -3.71 14.68 7.14
N HIS A 57 -4.46 13.97 7.97
CA HIS A 57 -4.43 12.52 8.03
C HIS A 57 -4.84 11.85 6.71
N ASP A 58 -5.88 12.37 6.06
CA ASP A 58 -6.36 11.86 4.76
C ASP A 58 -5.30 11.98 3.66
N ARG A 59 -4.48 13.04 3.70
CA ARG A 59 -3.37 13.22 2.75
C ARG A 59 -2.25 12.23 3.03
N LEU A 60 -1.98 11.94 4.30
CA LEU A 60 -0.99 10.95 4.71
C LEU A 60 -1.41 9.55 4.27
N GLU A 61 -2.69 9.19 4.34
CA GLU A 61 -3.17 7.90 3.85
C GLU A 61 -2.86 7.71 2.36
N ILE A 62 -3.14 8.71 1.53
CA ILE A 62 -2.85 8.66 0.10
C ILE A 62 -1.35 8.60 -0.16
N ALA A 63 -0.57 9.43 0.52
CA ALA A 63 0.89 9.42 0.39
C ALA A 63 1.48 8.06 0.78
N ALA A 64 1.08 7.53 1.94
CA ALA A 64 1.53 6.24 2.45
C ALA A 64 1.17 5.09 1.50
N ALA A 65 -0.04 5.10 0.95
CA ALA A 65 -0.49 4.13 -0.04
C ALA A 65 0.36 4.21 -1.32
N ALA A 66 0.63 5.41 -1.83
CA ALA A 66 1.45 5.60 -3.02
C ALA A 66 2.86 5.01 -2.84
N VAL A 67 3.54 5.31 -1.73
CA VAL A 67 4.90 4.78 -1.50
C VAL A 67 4.90 3.26 -1.31
N GLU A 68 3.87 2.71 -0.67
CA GLU A 68 3.74 1.26 -0.46
C GLU A 68 3.39 0.51 -1.76
N LEU A 69 2.62 1.11 -2.67
CA LEU A 69 2.35 0.55 -3.99
C LEU A 69 3.61 0.50 -4.85
N ILE A 70 4.45 1.55 -4.81
CA ILE A 70 5.76 1.53 -5.48
C ILE A 70 6.67 0.44 -4.89
N HIS A 71 6.63 0.24 -3.57
CA HIS A 71 7.36 -0.84 -2.93
C HIS A 71 6.88 -2.23 -3.37
N ALA A 72 5.56 -2.45 -3.38
CA ALA A 72 4.99 -3.73 -3.81
C ALA A 72 5.34 -4.04 -5.27
N TYR A 73 5.29 -3.03 -6.15
CA TYR A 73 5.73 -3.13 -7.53
C TYR A 73 7.21 -3.57 -7.63
N SER A 74 8.11 -2.93 -6.88
CA SER A 74 9.54 -3.25 -6.97
C SER A 74 9.80 -4.70 -6.58
N LEU A 75 9.22 -5.17 -5.48
CA LEU A 75 9.36 -6.56 -5.03
C LEU A 75 8.82 -7.55 -6.06
N ALA A 76 7.63 -7.29 -6.63
CA ALA A 76 7.05 -8.17 -7.62
C ALA A 76 7.95 -8.33 -8.86
N HIS A 77 8.70 -7.28 -9.22
CA HIS A 77 9.67 -7.31 -10.32
C HIS A 77 11.01 -7.93 -9.91
N ASP A 78 11.49 -7.66 -8.69
CA ASP A 78 12.75 -8.22 -8.16
C ASP A 78 12.69 -9.75 -8.00
N ASP A 79 11.51 -10.31 -7.75
CA ASP A 79 11.27 -11.75 -7.57
C ASP A 79 11.18 -12.55 -8.88
N LEU A 80 11.21 -11.89 -10.05
CA LEU A 80 11.11 -12.59 -11.34
C LEU A 80 12.41 -13.35 -11.68
N PRO A 81 12.33 -14.53 -12.33
CA PRO A 81 13.51 -15.20 -12.87
C PRO A 81 14.19 -14.32 -13.94
N CYS A 82 15.51 -14.16 -13.84
CA CYS A 82 16.35 -13.40 -14.79
C CYS A 82 17.12 -14.29 -15.76
#